data_AF-A0A8S3XI33-F1
#
_entry.id   AF-A0A8S3XI33-F1
#
_cell.length_a   1.000
_cell.length_b   1.000
_cell.length_c   1.000
_cell.angle_alpha   90.00
_cell.angle_beta   90.00
_cell.angle_gamma   90.00
#
_symmetry.space_group_name_H-M   'P 1'
#
loop_
_entity.id
_entity.type
_entity.pdbx_description
1 polymer ?
#
loop_
_entity_poly.entity_id
_entity_poly.type
_entity_poly.pdbx_seq_one_letter_code
_entity_poly.pdbx_strand_id
1 'polypeptide(L)'
;MKCSACENSIERNELLGCILCKGTYHYMCLNITSAKFMGNYQKFKRSWKCPTCTNLTERRSRNDDTPVKVNCGDSLPSDVINMSSDNMQVNELPPSDFEHRGGKKQNTSTFSLEEFGKLLDDKLDTKLQNTRHSLASEIKQEFNFRN
;
A
#
# COMPACT_ATOMS: atom_id res chain seq x y z
N MET A 1 -17.73 1.23 -16.25
CA MET A 1 -17.08 0.18 -15.43
C MET A 1 -17.14 0.59 -13.98
N LYS A 2 -17.34 -0.35 -13.05
CA LYS A 2 -17.56 -0.04 -11.63
C LYS A 2 -16.37 -0.47 -10.77
N CYS A 3 -16.11 0.29 -9.72
CA CYS A 3 -15.09 -0.04 -8.75
C CYS A 3 -15.56 -1.20 -7.86
N SER A 4 -14.75 -2.25 -7.75
CA SER A 4 -15.08 -3.38 -6.88
C SER A 4 -14.94 -3.07 -5.39
N ALA A 5 -14.45 -1.89 -5.00
CA ALA A 5 -14.33 -1.48 -3.60
C ALA A 5 -15.44 -0.52 -3.15
N CYS A 6 -15.83 0.43 -4.00
CA CYS A 6 -16.84 1.45 -3.64
C CYS A 6 -18.08 1.43 -4.54
N GLU A 7 -18.15 0.52 -5.51
CA GLU A 7 -19.27 0.30 -6.45
C GLU A 7 -19.61 1.47 -7.38
N ASN A 8 -18.90 2.59 -7.25
CA ASN A 8 -19.05 3.78 -8.08
C ASN A 8 -18.44 3.59 -9.47
N SER A 9 -18.88 4.42 -10.43
CA SER A 9 -18.32 4.45 -11.78
C SER A 9 -16.85 4.89 -11.75
N ILE A 10 -16.01 4.25 -12.57
CA ILE A 10 -14.60 4.61 -12.74
C ILE A 10 -14.39 5.25 -14.11
N GLU A 11 -13.74 6.40 -14.13
CA GLU A 11 -13.20 6.99 -15.35
C GLU A 11 -11.92 6.27 -15.80
N ARG A 12 -11.64 6.24 -17.11
CA ARG A 12 -10.47 5.51 -17.64
C ARG A 12 -9.15 5.97 -17.03
N ASN A 13 -9.07 7.23 -16.60
CA ASN A 13 -7.88 7.86 -16.06
C ASN A 13 -7.60 7.46 -14.60
N GLU A 14 -8.54 6.85 -13.90
CA GLU A 14 -8.41 6.52 -12.47
C GLU A 14 -8.36 5.01 -12.22
N LEU A 15 -8.33 4.23 -13.29
CA LEU A 15 -8.61 2.80 -13.27
C LEU A 15 -7.35 1.96 -13.11
N LEU A 16 -7.39 1.06 -12.12
CA LEU A 16 -6.48 -0.07 -11.95
C LEU A 16 -7.23 -1.38 -12.17
N GLY A 17 -6.67 -2.23 -13.03
CA GLY A 17 -7.18 -3.57 -13.31
C GLY A 17 -6.26 -4.63 -12.71
N CYS A 18 -6.81 -5.53 -11.91
CA CYS A 18 -6.05 -6.67 -11.38
C CYS A 18 -5.75 -7.67 -12.50
N ILE A 19 -4.49 -8.07 -12.65
CA ILE A 19 -4.13 -9.03 -13.70
C ILE A 19 -4.72 -10.43 -13.49
N LEU A 20 -5.05 -10.79 -12.24
CA LEU A 20 -5.53 -12.11 -11.84
C LEU A 20 -7.05 -12.21 -11.92
N CYS A 21 -7.78 -11.46 -11.09
CA CYS A 21 -9.24 -11.52 -11.05
C CYS A 21 -9.94 -10.61 -12.07
N LYS A 22 -9.19 -9.79 -12.82
CA LYS A 22 -9.71 -8.78 -13.76
C LYS A 22 -10.63 -7.71 -13.14
N GLY A 23 -10.72 -7.67 -11.80
CA GLY A 23 -11.45 -6.65 -11.06
C GLY A 23 -10.87 -5.25 -11.28
N THR A 24 -11.74 -4.25 -11.30
CA THR A 24 -11.40 -2.85 -11.57
C THR A 24 -11.61 -1.99 -10.34
N TYR A 25 -10.67 -1.08 -10.09
CA TYR A 25 -10.62 -0.28 -8.87
C TYR A 25 -10.21 1.15 -9.19
N HIS A 26 -10.71 2.13 -8.42
CA HIS A 26 -10.06 3.43 -8.35
C HIS A 26 -8.72 3.30 -7.63
N TYR A 27 -7.69 4.00 -8.09
CA TYR A 27 -6.43 4.07 -7.36
C TYR A 27 -6.62 4.66 -5.94
N MET A 28 -7.57 5.58 -5.78
CA MET A 28 -7.90 6.22 -4.49
C MET A 28 -8.49 5.24 -3.48
N CYS A 29 -9.36 4.32 -3.92
CA CYS A 29 -9.92 3.27 -3.06
C CYS A 29 -8.87 2.28 -2.52
N LEU A 30 -7.64 2.35 -3.03
CA LEU A 30 -6.52 1.50 -2.66
C LEU A 30 -5.44 2.28 -1.89
N ASN A 31 -5.75 3.50 -1.41
CA ASN A 31 -4.81 4.41 -0.75
C ASN A 31 -3.55 4.70 -1.58
N ILE A 32 -3.66 4.69 -2.91
CA ILE A 32 -2.59 5.11 -3.81
C ILE A 32 -2.77 6.61 -4.04
N THR A 33 -1.69 7.39 -3.92
CA THR A 33 -1.75 8.83 -4.24
C THR A 33 -1.70 9.03 -5.75
N SER A 34 -2.31 10.12 -6.25
CA SER A 34 -2.29 10.44 -7.68
C SER A 34 -0.86 10.53 -8.23
N ALA A 35 0.05 11.18 -7.49
CA ALA A 35 1.48 11.27 -7.88
C ALA A 35 2.13 9.88 -8.05
N LYS A 36 1.86 8.94 -7.13
CA LYS A 36 2.38 7.57 -7.20
C LYS A 36 1.76 6.81 -8.36
N PHE A 37 0.46 6.99 -8.58
CA PHE A 37 -0.27 6.38 -9.68
C PHE A 37 0.25 6.85 -11.04
N MET A 38 0.33 8.17 -11.26
CA MET A 38 0.83 8.74 -12.51
C MET A 38 2.30 8.37 -12.77
N GLY A 39 3.16 8.47 -11.75
CA GLY A 39 4.58 8.14 -11.87
C GLY A 39 4.87 6.66 -12.16
N ASN A 40 3.93 5.76 -11.83
CA ASN A 40 4.10 4.30 -11.99
C ASN A 40 3.00 3.67 -12.86
N TYR A 41 2.25 4.47 -13.62
CA TYR A 41 1.05 4.01 -14.32
C TYR A 41 1.33 2.78 -15.21
N GLN A 42 2.42 2.82 -15.97
CA GLN A 42 2.83 1.72 -16.84
C GLN A 42 3.15 0.43 -16.07
N LYS A 43 3.79 0.55 -14.90
CA LYS A 43 4.09 -0.60 -14.04
C LYS A 43 2.80 -1.20 -13.48
N PHE A 44 1.90 -0.35 -13.01
CA PHE A 44 0.61 -0.78 -12.50
C PHE A 44 -0.22 -1.51 -13.56
N LYS A 45 -0.27 -0.98 -14.79
CA LYS A 45 -1.01 -1.60 -15.89
C LYS A 45 -0.53 -3.02 -16.25
N ARG A 46 0.76 -3.31 -16.07
CA ARG A 46 1.37 -4.59 -16.47
C ARG A 46 1.29 -5.67 -15.39
N SER A 47 1.45 -5.29 -14.12
CA SER A 47 1.70 -6.28 -13.06
C SER A 47 0.88 -6.09 -11.79
N TRP A 48 -0.03 -5.12 -11.75
CA TRP A 48 -0.77 -4.85 -10.51
C TRP A 48 -1.74 -5.97 -10.16
N LYS A 49 -1.77 -6.30 -8.87
CA LYS A 49 -2.67 -7.29 -8.26
C LYS A 49 -3.45 -6.60 -7.15
N CYS A 50 -4.74 -6.89 -7.06
CA CYS A 50 -5.56 -6.37 -5.98
C CYS A 50 -5.19 -7.02 -4.64
N PRO A 51 -5.50 -6.37 -3.50
CA PRO A 51 -5.15 -6.90 -2.17
C PRO A 51 -5.64 -8.33 -1.93
N THR A 52 -6.85 -8.64 -2.39
CA THR A 52 -7.44 -9.99 -2.29
C THR A 52 -6.59 -11.04 -3.01
N CYS A 53 -6.15 -10.75 -4.23
CA CYS A 53 -5.35 -11.67 -5.02
C CYS A 53 -3.90 -11.78 -4.53
N THR A 54 -3.32 -10.67 -4.04
CA THR A 54 -1.97 -10.66 -3.46
C THR A 54 -1.90 -11.59 -2.24
N ASN A 55 -2.85 -11.46 -1.31
CA ASN A 55 -2.93 -12.29 -0.11
C ASN A 55 -3.12 -13.78 -0.42
N LEU A 56 -3.85 -14.12 -1.50
CA LEU A 56 -4.05 -15.50 -1.92
C LEU A 56 -2.77 -16.12 -2.50
N THR A 57 -2.00 -15.34 -3.29
CA THR A 57 -0.76 -15.83 -3.89
C THR A 57 0.37 -16.06 -2.88
N GLU A 58 0.44 -15.27 -1.80
CA GLU A 58 1.49 -15.42 -0.79
C GLU A 58 1.32 -16.68 0.07
N ARG A 59 0.06 -17.11 0.33
CA ARG A 59 -0.22 -18.29 1.16
C ARG A 59 0.19 -19.62 0.51
N ARG A 60 0.21 -19.70 -0.82
CA ARG A 60 0.58 -20.93 -1.55
C ARG A 60 2.09 -21.14 -1.66
N SER A 61 2.90 -20.18 -1.21
CA SER A 61 4.37 -20.23 -1.26
C SER A 61 5.01 -20.68 0.06
N ARG A 62 4.30 -21.45 0.89
CA ARG A 62 4.91 -22.25 1.95
C ARG A 62 4.85 -23.69 1.51
N ASN A 63 6.01 -24.29 1.28
CA ASN A 63 6.14 -25.73 1.06
C ASN A 63 5.66 -26.44 2.33
N ASP A 64 4.42 -26.92 2.32
CA ASP A 64 3.86 -27.83 3.33
C ASP A 64 4.39 -29.27 3.10
N ASP A 65 5.71 -29.44 3.08
CA ASP A 65 6.36 -30.75 3.25
C ASP A 65 6.54 -31.02 4.75
N THR A 66 5.47 -30.92 5.53
CA THR A 66 5.45 -31.54 6.86
C THR A 66 4.82 -32.92 6.73
N PRO A 67 5.57 -34.02 6.97
CA PRO A 67 4.99 -35.35 6.92
C PRO A 67 3.96 -35.47 8.05
N VAL A 68 2.69 -35.55 7.68
CA VAL A 68 1.60 -35.84 8.60
C VAL A 68 1.86 -37.23 9.18
N LYS A 69 2.22 -37.28 10.46
CA LYS A 69 2.29 -38.52 11.22
C LYS A 69 0.84 -39.00 11.40
N VAL A 70 0.37 -39.87 10.51
CA VAL A 70 -0.91 -40.56 10.66
C VAL A 70 -0.82 -41.42 11.91
N ASN A 71 -1.31 -40.89 13.03
CA ASN A 71 -1.64 -41.70 14.18
C ASN A 71 -2.97 -42.39 13.86
N CYS A 72 -2.89 -43.63 13.38
CA CYS A 72 -4.02 -44.54 13.36
C CYS A 72 -4.41 -44.85 14.81
N GLY A 73 -5.55 -44.34 15.24
CA GLY A 73 -6.24 -44.75 16.45
C GLY A 73 -7.67 -45.10 16.06
N ASP A 74 -7.92 -46.40 15.90
CA ASP A 74 -9.24 -46.97 15.68
C ASP A 74 -10.17 -46.66 16.87
N SER A 75 -11.38 -46.16 16.57
CA SER A 75 -12.70 -46.63 17.07
C SER A 75 -13.75 -45.50 17.04
N LEU A 76 -14.79 -45.71 16.23
CA LEU A 76 -16.10 -45.02 16.13
C LEU A 76 -16.93 -45.13 17.45
N PRO A 77 -18.16 -44.57 17.57
CA PRO A 77 -18.79 -43.34 17.05
C PRO A 77 -19.62 -42.57 18.13
N SER A 78 -20.41 -41.59 17.67
CA SER A 78 -21.64 -41.00 18.26
C SER A 78 -21.55 -39.73 19.13
N ASP A 79 -22.15 -38.69 18.54
CA ASP A 79 -23.18 -37.82 19.12
C ASP A 79 -22.94 -37.18 20.48
N VAL A 80 -22.56 -35.89 20.46
CA VAL A 80 -23.22 -34.87 21.30
C VAL A 80 -23.06 -33.49 20.68
N ILE A 81 -24.20 -32.97 20.21
CA ILE A 81 -24.42 -31.56 19.93
C ILE A 81 -24.39 -30.87 21.29
N ASN A 82 -23.47 -29.93 21.53
CA ASN A 82 -23.58 -29.01 22.65
C ASN A 82 -23.50 -27.57 22.13
N MET A 83 -24.65 -27.08 21.66
CA MET A 83 -24.97 -25.66 21.59
C MET A 83 -25.37 -25.24 22.99
N SER A 84 -24.55 -24.41 23.65
CA SER A 84 -24.98 -23.67 24.83
C SER A 84 -24.57 -22.21 24.67
N SER A 85 -25.60 -21.38 24.52
CA SER A 85 -25.58 -19.93 24.68
C SER A 85 -25.31 -19.53 26.13
N ASP A 86 -24.98 -18.25 26.26
CA ASP A 86 -24.92 -17.44 27.48
C ASP A 86 -23.63 -17.55 28.30
N ASN A 87 -22.86 -16.46 28.33
CA ASN A 87 -22.98 -15.51 29.43
C ASN A 87 -22.06 -14.29 29.18
N MET A 88 -22.62 -13.08 29.24
CA MET A 88 -21.82 -11.85 29.29
C MET A 88 -21.28 -11.68 30.72
N GLN A 89 -19.97 -11.72 30.89
CA GLN A 89 -19.30 -11.14 32.05
C GLN A 89 -18.15 -10.25 31.58
N VAL A 90 -18.42 -8.95 31.66
CA VAL A 90 -17.42 -7.88 31.65
C VAL A 90 -16.58 -8.04 32.92
N ASN A 91 -15.31 -8.37 32.77
CA ASN A 91 -14.32 -8.22 33.81
C ASN A 91 -13.13 -7.46 33.21
N GLU A 92 -13.00 -6.19 33.61
CA GLU A 92 -11.81 -5.35 33.44
C GLU A 92 -10.61 -5.94 34.19
N LEU A 93 -9.41 -5.87 33.59
CA LEU A 93 -8.08 -5.92 34.22
C LEU A 93 -6.99 -5.88 33.09
N PRO A 94 -5.73 -5.54 33.36
CA PRO A 94 -5.12 -4.24 33.74
C PRO A 94 -4.12 -3.75 32.64
N PRO A 95 -3.37 -2.63 32.80
CA PRO A 95 -2.51 -2.09 31.75
C PRO A 95 -1.30 -3.00 31.49
N SER A 96 -1.04 -3.29 30.23
CA SER A 96 0.13 -4.04 29.80
C SER A 96 1.38 -3.14 29.73
N ASP A 97 2.26 -3.26 30.72
CA ASP A 97 3.64 -2.79 30.63
C ASP A 97 4.41 -3.71 29.66
N PHE A 98 4.47 -3.34 28.38
CA PHE A 98 5.41 -3.93 27.44
C PHE A 98 6.72 -3.14 27.45
N GLU A 99 7.63 -3.54 28.34
CA GLU A 99 9.05 -3.24 28.18
C GLU A 99 9.55 -3.80 26.85
N HIS A 100 9.84 -2.90 25.91
CA HIS A 100 10.46 -3.24 24.64
C HIS A 100 11.95 -3.48 24.86
N ARG A 101 12.29 -4.77 24.95
CA ARG A 101 13.64 -5.32 24.89
C ARG A 101 14.31 -4.85 23.60
N GLY A 102 15.33 -4.01 23.76
CA GLY A 102 16.06 -3.32 22.69
C GLY A 102 16.62 -4.28 21.63
N GLY A 103 16.17 -4.09 20.40
CA GLY A 103 16.69 -4.71 19.19
C GLY A 103 17.11 -3.66 18.17
N LYS A 104 18.44 -3.61 17.93
CA LYS A 104 19.14 -3.01 16.78
C LYS A 104 18.86 -1.53 16.47
N LYS A 105 19.89 -0.70 16.75
CA LYS A 105 20.10 0.63 16.18
C LYS A 105 19.98 0.58 14.66
N GLN A 106 18.78 0.81 14.14
CA GLN A 106 18.62 1.48 12.86
C GLN A 106 18.68 2.97 13.19
N ASN A 107 19.62 3.63 12.54
CA ASN A 107 19.75 5.07 12.42
C ASN A 107 18.45 5.68 11.87
N THR A 108 17.45 5.84 12.75
CA THR A 108 16.33 6.73 12.52
C THR A 108 16.84 8.14 12.76
N SER A 109 17.40 8.79 11.73
CA SER A 109 17.42 10.25 11.73
C SER A 109 15.96 10.67 11.73
N THR A 110 15.42 10.94 12.91
CA THR A 110 14.10 11.54 13.08
C THR A 110 14.18 12.93 12.46
N PHE A 111 13.85 12.99 11.18
CA PHE A 111 13.85 14.20 10.40
C PHE A 111 12.72 15.10 10.91
N SER A 112 13.05 16.29 11.40
CA SER A 112 12.03 17.14 12.00
C SER A 112 11.07 17.66 10.93
N LEU A 113 9.85 18.02 11.34
CA LEU A 113 8.89 18.63 10.44
C LEU A 113 9.43 19.96 9.87
N GLU A 114 10.24 20.70 10.64
CA GLU A 114 10.86 21.93 10.15
C GLU A 114 11.92 21.66 9.08
N GLU A 115 12.69 20.57 9.23
CA GLU A 115 13.69 20.16 8.25
C GLU A 115 13.03 19.77 6.92
N PHE A 116 11.84 19.16 6.97
CA PHE A 116 11.03 18.87 5.80
C PHE A 116 10.46 20.12 5.14
N GLY A 117 10.04 21.10 5.94
CA GLY A 117 9.67 22.42 5.43
C GLY A 117 10.79 23.05 4.62
N LYS A 118 12.01 23.09 5.18
CA LYS A 118 13.19 23.65 4.50
C LYS A 118 13.51 22.97 3.17
N LEU A 119 13.48 21.62 3.13
CA LEU A 119 13.74 20.90 1.88
C LEU A 119 12.69 21.16 0.80
N LEU A 120 11.44 21.40 1.20
CA LEU A 120 10.39 21.76 0.25
C LEU A 120 10.61 23.16 -0.32
N ASP A 121 10.96 24.11 0.54
CA ASP A 121 11.27 25.49 0.14
C ASP A 121 12.49 25.53 -0.80
N ASP A 122 13.57 24.82 -0.46
CA ASP A 122 14.78 24.73 -1.30
C ASP A 122 14.47 24.14 -2.68
N LYS A 123 13.63 23.10 -2.72
CA LYS A 123 13.23 22.44 -3.96
C LYS A 123 12.31 23.33 -4.80
N LEU A 124 11.46 24.12 -4.15
CA LEU A 124 10.60 25.09 -4.82
C LEU A 124 11.43 26.22 -5.43
N ASP A 125 12.39 26.76 -4.67
CA ASP A 125 13.27 27.84 -5.12
C ASP A 125 14.16 27.38 -6.29
N THR A 126 14.74 26.18 -6.19
CA THR A 126 15.53 25.59 -7.29
C THR A 126 14.72 25.48 -8.58
N LYS A 127 13.46 25.02 -8.51
CA LYS A 127 12.59 24.95 -9.69
C LYS A 127 12.31 26.34 -10.27
N LEU A 128 12.11 27.32 -9.41
CA LEU A 128 11.79 28.67 -9.80
C LEU A 128 13.00 29.36 -10.46
N GLN A 129 14.20 29.18 -9.91
CA GLN A 129 15.45 29.62 -10.51
C GLN A 129 15.68 28.97 -11.88
N ASN A 130 15.50 27.65 -12.00
CA ASN A 130 15.65 26.94 -13.28
C ASN A 130 14.68 27.47 -14.34
N THR A 131 13.43 27.75 -13.96
CA THR A 131 12.43 28.32 -14.86
C THR A 131 12.83 29.73 -15.31
N ARG A 132 13.29 30.58 -14.40
CA ARG A 132 13.80 31.92 -14.71
C ARG A 132 14.99 31.87 -15.67
N HIS A 133 15.95 30.98 -15.43
CA HIS A 133 17.12 30.81 -16.31
C HIS A 133 16.72 30.32 -17.70
N SER A 134 15.78 29.37 -17.79
CA SER A 134 15.25 28.88 -19.07
C SER A 134 14.62 30.02 -19.87
N LEU A 135 13.73 30.80 -19.26
CA LEU A 135 13.06 31.92 -19.93
C LEU A 135 14.04 33.03 -20.33
N ALA A 136 15.00 33.36 -19.46
CA ALA A 136 16.02 34.35 -19.78
C ALA A 136 16.92 33.91 -20.94
N SER A 137 17.21 32.61 -21.06
CA SER A 137 17.95 32.05 -22.19
C SER A 137 17.14 32.11 -23.49
N GLU A 138 15.86 31.77 -23.43
CA GLU A 138 14.95 31.81 -24.58
C GLU A 138 14.79 33.23 -25.13
N ILE A 139 14.58 34.22 -24.23
CA ILE A 139 14.51 35.64 -24.62
C ILE A 139 15.82 36.09 -25.27
N LYS A 140 16.98 35.73 -24.72
CA LYS A 140 18.29 36.09 -25.31
C LYS A 140 18.50 35.48 -26.69
N GLN A 141 18.04 34.24 -26.91
CA GLN A 141 18.11 33.61 -28.22
C GLN A 141 17.25 34.36 -29.24
N GLU A 142 16.00 34.66 -28.90
CA GLU A 142 15.09 35.43 -29.76
C GLU A 142 15.63 36.82 -30.15
N PHE A 143 16.30 37.52 -29.23
CA PHE A 143 16.93 38.81 -29.53
C PHE A 143 18.17 38.68 -30.42
N ASN A 144 18.97 37.62 -30.28
CA ASN A 144 20.14 37.39 -31.12
C ASN A 144 19.79 36.97 -32.56
N PHE A 145 18.59 36.40 -32.80
CA PHE A 145 18.12 36.04 -34.15
C PHE A 145 17.52 37.22 -34.93
N ARG A 146 17.28 38.37 -34.28
CA ARG A 146 16.62 39.54 -34.89
C ARG A 146 17.57 40.69 -35.26
N ASN A 147 18.87 40.55 -35.02
CA ASN A 147 19.93 41.46 -35.46
C ASN A 147 20.80 40.78 -36.52
#